data_AF-A0A656GNT9-F1
#
_entry.id   AF-A0A656GNT9-F1
#
_cell.length_a   1.000
_cell.length_b   1.000
_cell.length_c   1.000
_cell.angle_alpha   90.00
_cell.angle_beta   90.00
_cell.angle_gamma   90.00
#
_symmetry.space_group_name_H-M   'P 1'
#
loop_
_entity.id
_entity.type
_entity.pdbx_description
1 polymer ?
#
loop_
_entity_poly.entity_id
_entity_poly.type
_entity_poly.pdbx_seq_one_letter_code
_entity_poly.pdbx_strand_id
1 'polypeptide(L)' 'MLALIVELLNSAVEAAIDRISLDLHPLSKNAKDMGSAAQFIALSMIALVWGIVLLG' A
#
# COMPACT_ATOMS: atom_id res chain seq x y z
N MET A 1 11.91 7.19 -0.55
CA MET A 1 11.01 7.67 -1.63
C MET A 1 10.01 6.60 -2.08
N LEU A 2 10.42 5.35 -2.33
CA LEU A 2 9.49 4.29 -2.75
C LEU A 2 8.26 4.13 -1.83
N ALA A 3 8.44 3.97 -0.51
CA ALA A 3 7.31 3.81 0.41
C ALA A 3 6.36 5.01 0.45
N LEU A 4 6.86 6.23 0.21
CA LEU A 4 6.01 7.43 0.14
C LEU A 4 5.19 7.46 -1.16
N ILE A 5 5.79 7.03 -2.28
CA ILE A 5 5.09 6.91 -3.56
C ILE A 5 3.97 5.86 -3.44
N VAL A 6 4.27 4.70 -2.84
CA VAL A 6 3.29 3.62 -2.67
C VAL A 6 2.17 4.02 -1.70
N GLU A 7 2.49 4.73 -0.61
CA GLU A 7 1.50 5.29 0.31
C GLU A 7 0.54 6.24 -0.41
N LEU A 8 1.06 7.20 -1.18
CA LEU A 8 0.25 8.15 -1.94
C LEU A 8 -0.67 7.45 -2.94
N LEU A 9 -0.19 6.39 -3.60
CA LEU A 9 -1.00 5.58 -4.50
C LEU A 9 -2.09 4.80 -3.73
N ASN A 10 -1.79 4.24 -2.57
CA ASN A 10 -2.78 3.57 -1.72
C ASN A 10 -3.90 4.54 -1.31
N SER A 11 -3.54 5.72 -0.80
CA SER A 11 -4.52 6.75 -0.41
C SER A 11 -5.34 7.25 -1.61
N ALA A 12 -4.72 7.36 -2.80
CA ALA A 12 -5.45 7.75 -4.01
C ALA A 12 -6.49 6.70 -4.43
N VAL A 13 -6.15 5.41 -4.33
CA VAL A 13 -7.07 4.31 -4.60
C VAL A 13 -8.21 4.29 -3.57
N GLU A 14 -7.91 4.44 -2.29
CA GLU A 14 -8.93 4.54 -1.23
C GLU A 14 -9.89 5.70 -1.47
N ALA A 15 -9.37 6.91 -1.74
CA ALA A 15 -10.18 8.09 -2.02
C ALA A 15 -11.05 7.93 -3.28
N ALA A 16 -10.53 7.29 -4.34
CA ALA A 16 -11.29 7.01 -5.56
C ALA A 16 -12.44 6.03 -5.32
N ILE A 17 -12.21 5.00 -4.50
CA ILE A 17 -13.22 3.99 -4.14
C ILE A 17 -14.28 4.59 -3.22
N ASP A 18 -13.88 5.32 -2.17
CA ASP A 18 -14.79 5.95 -1.20
C ASP A 18 -15.67 7.01 -1.85
N ARG A 19 -15.18 7.68 -2.89
CA ARG A 19 -15.98 8.60 -3.71
C ARG A 19 -17.11 7.89 -4.48
N ILE A 20 -16.90 6.64 -4.91
CA ILE A 20 -17.88 5.92 -5.76
C ILE A 20 -19.03 5.36 -4.90
N SER A 21 -18.72 4.69 -3.80
CA SER A 21 -19.72 4.20 -2.86
C SER A 21 -19.07 3.87 -1.51
N LEU A 22 -19.78 4.18 -0.43
CA LEU A 22 -19.42 3.77 0.92
C LEU A 22 -19.92 2.36 1.26
N ASP A 23 -20.71 1.74 0.38
CA ASP A 23 -21.15 0.36 0.55
C ASP A 23 -20.00 -0.62 0.32
N LEU A 24 -19.97 -1.68 1.13
CA LEU A 24 -18.99 -2.75 1.01
C LEU A 24 -19.23 -3.56 -0.27
N HIS A 25 -18.49 -3.22 -1.33
CA HIS A 25 -18.43 -4.01 -2.55
C HIS A 25 -17.21 -4.94 -2.53
N PRO A 26 -17.34 -6.24 -2.88
CA PRO A 26 -16.22 -7.19 -2.90
C PRO A 26 -15.01 -6.70 -3.70
N LEU A 27 -15.26 -6.07 -4.86
CA LEU A 27 -14.20 -5.49 -5.70
C LEU A 27 -13.52 -4.28 -5.05
N SER A 28 -14.28 -3.41 -4.38
CA SER A 28 -13.74 -2.26 -3.64
C SER A 28 -12.84 -2.71 -2.50
N LYS A 29 -13.25 -3.76 -1.78
CA LYS A 29 -12.43 -4.38 -0.75
C LYS A 29 -11.12 -4.92 -1.33
N ASN A 30 -11.19 -5.70 -2.40
CA ASN A 30 -9.99 -6.26 -3.05
C ASN A 30 -9.02 -5.16 -3.49
N ALA A 31 -9.52 -4.05 -4.06
CA ALA A 31 -8.66 -2.95 -4.49
C ALA A 31 -7.93 -2.25 -3.32
N LYS A 32 -8.60 -2.07 -2.17
CA LYS A 32 -7.97 -1.54 -0.94
C LYS A 32 -6.97 -2.53 -0.33
N ASP A 33 -7.30 -3.82 -0.33
CA ASP A 33 -6.41 -4.87 0.17
C ASP A 33 -5.13 -4.96 -0.69
N MET A 34 -5.24 -4.79 -2.00
CA MET A 34 -4.07 -4.76 -2.90
C MET A 34 -3.19 -3.52 -2.68
N GLY A 35 -3.79 -2.35 -2.44
CA GLY A 35 -3.05 -1.12 -2.14
C GLY A 35 -2.23 -1.23 -0.85
N SER A 36 -2.87 -1.71 0.22
CA SER A 36 -2.20 -1.94 1.50
C SER A 36 -1.14 -3.07 1.43
N ALA A 37 -1.37 -4.12 0.63
CA ALA A 37 -0.37 -5.15 0.37
C ALA A 37 0.88 -4.60 -0.36
N ALA A 38 0.69 -3.71 -1.34
CA ALA A 38 1.81 -3.05 -2.01
C ALA A 38 2.64 -2.22 -1.02
N GLN A 39 1.99 -1.49 -0.10
CA GLN A 39 2.67 -0.71 0.92
C GLN A 39 3.46 -1.59 1.89
N PHE A 40 2.88 -2.72 2.32
CA PHE A 40 3.58 -3.70 3.14
C PHE A 40 4.84 -4.26 2.46
N ILE A 41 4.77 -4.57 1.16
CA ILE A 41 5.92 -5.06 0.39
C ILE A 41 7.00 -3.96 0.29
N ALA A 42 6.62 -2.72 0.02
CA ALA A 42 7.56 -1.61 -0.07
C ALA A 42 8.32 -1.38 1.25
N LEU A 43 7.61 -1.42 2.39
CA LEU A 43 8.21 -1.30 3.71
C LEU A 43 9.08 -2.52 4.05
N SER A 44 8.64 -3.73 3.71
CA SER A 44 9.42 -4.96 3.90
C SER A 44 10.72 -4.92 3.11
N MET A 45 10.70 -4.40 1.88
CA MET A 45 11.91 -4.25 1.07
C MET A 45 12.88 -3.24 1.68
N ILE A 46 12.38 -2.10 2.19
CA ILE A 46 13.21 -1.13 2.93
C ILE A 46 13.84 -1.79 4.16
N ALA A 47 13.05 -2.52 4.95
CA ALA A 47 13.54 -3.21 6.14
C ALA A 47 14.59 -4.27 5.80
N LEU A 48 14.41 -5.05 4.73
CA LEU A 48 15.37 -6.04 4.26
C LEU A 48 16.70 -5.39 3.82
N VAL A 49 16.64 -4.34 3.00
CA VAL A 49 17.85 -3.64 2.53
C VAL A 49 18.64 -3.08 3.71
N TRP A 50 17.98 -2.38 4.63
CA TRP A 50 18.65 -1.83 5.81
C TRP A 50 19.11 -2.92 6.78
N GLY A 51 18.34 -4.00 6.94
CA GLY A 51 18.73 -5.16 7.74
C GLY A 51 20.02 -5.79 7.23
N ILE A 52 20.17 -5.94 5.91
CA ILE A 52 21.40 -6.41 5.28
C ILE A 52 22.55 -5.43 5.50
N VAL A 53 22.32 -4.12 5.34
CA VAL A 53 23.38 -3.10 5.50
C VAL A 53 23.87 -2.98 6.95
N LEU A 54 23.01 -3.20 7.94
CA LEU A 54 23.35 -3.04 9.36
C LEU A 54 23.88 -4.31 10.01
N LEU A 55 23.43 -5.49 9.55
CA LEU A 55 23.74 -6.79 10.16
C LEU A 55 24.68 -7.66 9.32
N GLY A 56 24.89 -7.31 8.05
CA GLY A 56 25.90 -7.90 7.16
C GLY A 56 27.20 -7.11 7.21
#